data_AF-A0A6L7GNS0-F1
#
_entry.id   AF-A0A6L7GNS0-F1
#
_cell.length_a   1.000
_cell.length_b   1.000
_cell.length_c   1.000
_cell.angle_alpha   90.00
_cell.angle_beta   90.00
_cell.angle_gamma   90.00
#
_symmetry.space_group_name_H-M   'P 1'
#
loop_
_entity.id
_entity.type
_entity.pdbx_description
1 polymer ?
#
loop_
_entity_poly.entity_id
_entity_poly.type
_entity_poly.pdbx_seq_one_letter_code
_entity_poly.pdbx_strand_id
1 'polypeptide(L)'
;MCITTSRKYIVVDLENLLGRDRSLEGVREVWGHLKPLITPGDQVLVASGPTLAKAAVFALAGEGVRYYVRADSDSVAELIYRVDESHAASRYSTFVICSGNGRFTEMAERARGAGLAVWQLCGRGALSRSLRDATALHGHLRLSPEPTNREFALAS
;
A
#
# COMPACT_ATOMS: atom_id res chain seq x y z
N MET A 1 -18.92 27.42 -3.14
CA MET A 1 -17.69 26.91 -2.48
C MET A 1 -17.47 25.50 -2.99
N CYS A 2 -16.60 25.32 -3.99
CA CYS A 2 -16.33 24.02 -4.59
C CYS A 2 -15.36 23.29 -3.65
N ILE A 3 -15.81 22.23 -2.98
CA ILE A 3 -14.90 21.37 -2.23
C ILE A 3 -14.09 20.64 -3.29
N THR A 4 -12.90 21.15 -3.61
CA THR A 4 -11.93 20.36 -4.38
C THR A 4 -11.51 19.20 -3.49
N THR A 5 -12.15 18.04 -3.67
CA THR A 5 -11.72 16.81 -3.01
C THR A 5 -10.28 16.55 -3.42
N SER A 6 -9.37 16.69 -2.45
CA SER A 6 -7.93 16.45 -2.62
C SER A 6 -7.71 15.01 -3.09
N ARG A 7 -7.32 14.86 -4.36
CA ARG A 7 -7.04 13.55 -4.97
C ARG A 7 -5.72 13.02 -4.45
N LYS A 8 -5.68 11.71 -4.23
CA LYS A 8 -4.55 10.98 -3.66
C LYS A 8 -3.92 10.03 -4.67
N TYR A 9 -2.60 9.91 -4.63
CA TYR A 9 -1.86 8.84 -5.28
C TYR A 9 -1.42 7.85 -4.20
N ILE A 10 -1.90 6.61 -4.28
CA ILE A 10 -1.79 5.61 -3.22
C ILE A 10 -1.00 4.43 -3.76
N VAL A 11 0.08 4.08 -3.06
CA VAL A 11 0.87 2.88 -3.35
C VAL A 11 0.72 1.88 -2.21
N VAL A 12 0.48 0.62 -2.56
CA VAL A 12 0.16 -0.44 -1.59
C VAL A 12 1.08 -1.63 -1.79
N ASP A 13 1.94 -1.85 -0.79
CA ASP A 13 2.79 -3.03 -0.68
C ASP A 13 2.04 -4.06 0.18
N LEU A 14 1.39 -5.02 -0.48
CA LEU A 14 0.55 -6.00 0.22
C LEU A 14 1.36 -6.90 1.16
N GLU A 15 2.60 -7.24 0.81
CA GLU A 15 3.44 -8.11 1.63
C GLU A 15 3.76 -7.46 2.97
N ASN A 16 4.09 -6.17 2.96
CA ASN A 16 4.35 -5.46 4.20
C ASN A 16 3.07 -5.23 5.02
N LEU A 17 1.92 -4.96 4.40
CA LEU A 17 0.68 -4.81 5.16
C LEU A 17 0.22 -6.14 5.81
N LEU A 18 0.38 -7.24 5.10
CA LEU A 18 -0.08 -8.57 5.53
C LEU A 18 0.91 -9.31 6.43
N GLY A 19 2.19 -8.91 6.44
CA GLY A 19 3.23 -9.57 7.22
C GLY A 19 3.50 -10.97 6.67
N ARG A 20 3.14 -12.03 7.42
CA ARG A 20 3.23 -13.45 6.99
C ARG A 20 1.93 -14.01 6.44
N ASP A 21 0.81 -13.32 6.60
CA ASP A 21 -0.48 -13.77 6.10
C ASP A 21 -0.49 -13.75 4.55
N ARG A 22 -0.81 -14.88 3.95
CA ARG A 22 -0.88 -15.05 2.49
C ARG A 22 -2.29 -15.42 1.99
N SER A 23 -3.29 -15.32 2.87
CA SER A 23 -4.66 -15.73 2.61
C SER A 23 -5.47 -14.70 1.83
N LEU A 24 -6.58 -15.15 1.23
CA LEU A 24 -7.55 -14.29 0.58
C LEU A 24 -8.26 -13.37 1.59
N GLU A 25 -8.57 -13.91 2.76
CA GLU A 25 -9.23 -13.25 3.88
C GLU A 25 -8.37 -12.12 4.43
N GLY A 26 -7.06 -12.35 4.57
CA GLY A 26 -6.10 -11.30 4.95
C GLY A 26 -6.09 -10.14 3.96
N VAL A 27 -6.05 -10.42 2.65
CA VAL A 27 -6.11 -9.36 1.63
C VAL A 27 -7.44 -8.60 1.71
N ARG A 28 -8.57 -9.30 1.89
CA ARG A 28 -9.90 -8.69 2.05
C ARG A 28 -9.97 -7.80 3.30
N GLU A 29 -9.37 -8.22 4.40
CA GLU A 29 -9.31 -7.44 5.63
C GLU A 29 -8.52 -6.14 5.40
N VAL A 30 -7.29 -6.24 4.88
CA VAL A 30 -6.47 -5.07 4.52
C VAL A 30 -7.24 -4.14 3.59
N TRP A 31 -7.85 -4.68 2.54
CA TRP A 31 -8.61 -3.88 1.59
C TRP A 31 -9.86 -3.24 2.22
N GLY A 32 -10.56 -3.94 3.12
CA GLY A 32 -11.70 -3.41 3.86
C GLY A 32 -11.36 -2.19 4.72
N HIS A 33 -10.13 -2.09 5.20
CA HIS A 33 -9.64 -0.89 5.90
C HIS A 33 -9.17 0.23 4.97
N LEU A 34 -8.60 -0.10 3.82
CA LEU A 34 -8.09 0.89 2.87
C LEU A 34 -9.20 1.50 2.00
N LYS A 35 -10.18 0.69 1.58
CA LYS A 35 -11.26 1.10 0.66
C LYS A 35 -12.03 2.34 1.12
N PRO A 36 -12.40 2.50 2.41
CA PRO A 36 -13.08 3.72 2.88
C PRO A 36 -12.23 5.00 2.76
N LEU A 37 -10.91 4.89 2.64
CA LEU A 37 -10.00 6.03 2.49
C LEU A 37 -9.84 6.45 1.02
N ILE A 38 -10.26 5.60 0.09
CA ILE A 38 -10.13 5.81 -1.35
C ILE A 38 -11.38 6.52 -1.86
N THR A 39 -11.19 7.65 -2.52
CA THR A 39 -12.26 8.48 -3.09
C THR A 39 -12.21 8.48 -4.62
N PRO A 40 -13.33 8.74 -5.31
CA PRO A 40 -13.33 8.88 -6.77
C PRO A 40 -12.27 9.88 -7.24
N GLY A 41 -11.46 9.45 -8.22
CA GLY A 41 -10.34 10.22 -8.75
C GLY A 41 -8.98 9.90 -8.11
N ASP A 42 -8.93 9.16 -7.01
CA ASP A 42 -7.65 8.63 -6.51
C ASP A 42 -7.05 7.62 -7.48
N GLN A 43 -5.72 7.57 -7.53
CA GLN A 43 -4.99 6.53 -8.25
C GLN A 43 -4.40 5.57 -7.23
N VAL A 44 -4.72 4.28 -7.38
CA VAL A 44 -4.21 3.22 -6.50
C VAL A 44 -3.35 2.25 -7.29
N LEU A 45 -2.11 2.07 -6.85
CA LEU A 45 -1.19 1.05 -7.33
C LEU A 45 -0.98 0.04 -6.22
N VAL A 46 -1.18 -1.23 -6.53
CA VAL A 46 -1.02 -2.34 -5.58
C VAL A 46 0.03 -3.28 -6.14
N ALA A 47 0.98 -3.71 -5.32
CA ALA A 47 1.97 -4.70 -5.71
C ALA A 47 2.10 -5.81 -4.67
N SER A 48 2.44 -7.01 -5.15
CA SER A 48 2.85 -8.13 -4.30
C SER A 48 3.84 -9.05 -5.00
N GLY A 49 4.49 -9.91 -4.21
CA GLY A 49 5.15 -11.11 -4.72
C GLY A 49 4.17 -12.17 -5.24
N PRO A 50 4.68 -13.22 -5.92
CA PRO A 50 3.89 -14.24 -6.59
C PRO A 50 3.08 -15.11 -5.62
N THR A 51 3.56 -15.29 -4.38
CA THR A 51 2.87 -16.11 -3.35
C THR A 51 1.54 -15.51 -2.91
N LEU A 52 1.39 -14.18 -2.95
CA LEU A 52 0.13 -13.48 -2.68
C LEU A 52 -0.75 -13.32 -3.92
N ALA A 53 -0.20 -13.56 -5.11
CA ALA A 53 -0.80 -13.01 -6.32
C ALA A 53 -2.20 -13.53 -6.58
N LYS A 54 -2.42 -14.83 -6.37
CA LYS A 54 -3.73 -15.45 -6.53
C LYS A 54 -4.76 -14.84 -5.57
N ALA A 55 -4.42 -14.74 -4.28
CA ALA A 55 -5.29 -14.14 -3.26
C ALA A 55 -5.64 -12.69 -3.60
N ALA A 56 -4.64 -11.89 -3.99
CA ALA A 56 -4.83 -10.49 -4.35
C ALA A 56 -5.71 -10.29 -5.59
N VAL A 57 -5.52 -11.09 -6.64
CA VAL A 57 -6.37 -11.02 -7.85
C VAL A 57 -7.84 -11.24 -7.50
N PHE A 58 -8.14 -12.24 -6.66
CA PHE A 58 -9.52 -12.51 -6.27
C PHE A 58 -10.10 -11.46 -5.31
N ALA A 59 -9.31 -10.96 -4.36
CA ALA A 59 -9.78 -9.95 -3.40
C ALA A 59 -10.02 -8.58 -4.04
N LEU A 60 -9.20 -8.20 -5.04
CA LEU A 60 -9.20 -6.88 -5.65
C LEU A 60 -9.99 -6.83 -6.97
N ALA A 61 -10.64 -7.93 -7.35
CA ALA A 61 -11.46 -8.00 -8.55
C ALA A 61 -12.59 -6.96 -8.49
N GLY A 62 -12.65 -6.06 -9.48
CA GLY A 62 -13.66 -5.01 -9.56
C GLY A 62 -13.38 -3.76 -8.71
N GLU A 63 -12.25 -3.69 -8.00
CA GLU A 63 -11.92 -2.57 -7.11
C GLU A 63 -11.26 -1.38 -7.82
N GLY A 64 -11.08 -1.45 -9.15
CA GLY A 64 -10.56 -0.33 -9.95
C GLY A 64 -9.09 0.02 -9.71
N VAL A 65 -8.30 -0.91 -9.16
CA VAL A 65 -6.88 -0.72 -8.86
C VAL A 65 -5.99 -1.11 -10.04
N ARG A 66 -4.78 -0.53 -10.10
CA ARG A 66 -3.69 -1.06 -10.93
C ARG A 66 -2.88 -2.05 -10.10
N TYR A 67 -3.01 -3.33 -10.41
CA TYR A 67 -2.35 -4.39 -9.67
C TYR A 67 -1.14 -4.95 -10.44
N TYR A 68 -0.02 -5.10 -9.75
CA TYR A 68 1.25 -5.58 -10.31
C TYR A 68 1.79 -6.76 -9.49
N VAL A 69 2.38 -7.72 -10.19
CA VAL A 69 3.07 -8.86 -9.59
C VAL A 69 4.47 -8.91 -10.14
N ARG A 70 5.47 -9.01 -9.26
CA ARG A 70 6.86 -9.14 -9.67
C ARG A 70 7.38 -10.54 -9.36
N ALA A 71 7.98 -11.20 -10.35
CA ALA A 71 8.37 -12.61 -10.26
C ALA A 71 9.48 -12.87 -9.22
N ASP A 72 10.35 -11.88 -8.99
CA ASP A 72 11.44 -11.93 -7.99
C ASP A 72 10.96 -11.65 -6.55
N SER A 73 9.65 -11.46 -6.34
CA SER A 73 9.03 -11.09 -5.07
C SER A 73 9.42 -9.70 -4.53
N ASP A 74 10.01 -8.83 -5.35
CA ASP A 74 10.35 -7.46 -4.92
C ASP A 74 9.23 -6.46 -5.24
N SER A 75 8.09 -6.61 -4.55
CA SER A 75 6.92 -5.73 -4.72
C SER A 75 7.22 -4.24 -4.52
N VAL A 76 8.16 -3.92 -3.63
CA VAL A 76 8.61 -2.54 -3.37
C VAL A 76 9.31 -1.94 -4.58
N ALA A 77 10.22 -2.69 -5.21
CA ALA A 77 10.90 -2.22 -6.42
C ALA A 77 9.94 -1.98 -7.58
N GLU A 78 8.88 -2.79 -7.72
CA GLU A 78 7.84 -2.55 -8.74
C GLU A 78 7.12 -1.22 -8.51
N LEU A 79 6.73 -0.92 -7.27
CA LEU A 79 6.06 0.34 -6.96
C LEU A 79 6.96 1.54 -7.20
N ILE A 80 8.22 1.49 -6.74
CA ILE A 80 9.20 2.57 -6.95
C ILE A 80 9.44 2.80 -8.44
N TYR A 81 9.53 1.74 -9.24
CA TYR A 81 9.76 1.85 -10.68
C TYR A 81 8.59 2.51 -11.44
N ARG A 82 7.36 2.36 -10.95
CA ARG A 82 6.14 2.82 -11.64
C ARG A 82 5.74 4.24 -11.29
N VAL A 83 6.20 4.76 -10.17
CA VAL A 83 5.84 6.08 -9.70
C VAL A 83 6.77 7.12 -10.29
N ASP A 84 6.19 8.12 -10.93
CA ASP A 84 6.83 9.40 -11.22
C ASP A 84 6.20 10.43 -10.27
N GLU A 85 6.97 10.86 -9.27
CA GLU A 85 6.49 11.76 -8.23
C GLU A 85 6.20 13.17 -8.77
N SER A 86 6.91 13.60 -9.82
CA SER A 86 6.66 14.90 -10.46
C SER A 86 5.36 14.87 -11.25
N HIS A 87 5.11 13.78 -11.98
CA HIS A 87 3.82 13.55 -12.63
C HIS A 87 2.69 13.45 -11.59
N ALA A 88 2.92 12.76 -10.48
CA ALA A 88 1.95 12.67 -9.39
C ALA A 88 1.62 14.07 -8.81
N ALA A 89 2.63 14.89 -8.54
CA ALA A 89 2.46 16.24 -7.99
C ALA A 89 1.61 17.16 -8.88
N SER A 90 1.63 16.96 -10.20
CA SER A 90 0.79 17.76 -11.12
C SER A 90 -0.72 17.46 -11.06
N ARG A 91 -1.13 16.35 -10.42
CA ARG A 91 -2.53 15.83 -10.47
C ARG A 91 -3.12 15.50 -9.11
N TYR A 92 -2.28 15.22 -8.14
CA TYR A 92 -2.65 14.79 -6.79
C TYR A 92 -2.03 15.76 -5.80
N SER A 93 -2.65 15.88 -4.63
CA SER A 93 -2.12 16.73 -3.54
C SER A 93 -1.56 15.91 -2.39
N THR A 94 -1.91 14.61 -2.34
CA THR A 94 -1.44 13.69 -1.30
C THR A 94 -0.85 12.44 -1.93
N PHE A 95 0.27 11.98 -1.39
CA PHE A 95 0.92 10.73 -1.70
C PHE A 95 0.85 9.80 -0.49
N VAL A 96 0.20 8.65 -0.62
CA VAL A 96 0.00 7.70 0.48
C VAL A 96 0.81 6.45 0.23
N ILE A 97 1.71 6.12 1.15
CA ILE A 97 2.53 4.92 1.12
C ILE A 97 1.94 3.94 2.13
N CYS A 98 1.25 2.91 1.66
CA CYS A 98 0.76 1.83 2.50
C CYS A 98 1.84 0.76 2.66
N SER A 99 2.90 1.09 3.43
CA SER A 99 4.00 0.22 3.80
C SER A 99 4.81 0.80 4.96
N GLY A 100 5.40 -0.06 5.77
CA GLY A 100 6.46 0.22 6.73
C GLY A 100 7.88 0.10 6.15
N ASN A 101 8.05 -0.35 4.90
CA ASN A 101 9.36 -0.69 4.35
C ASN A 101 10.24 0.55 4.08
N GLY A 102 11.43 0.59 4.68
CA GLY A 102 12.37 1.73 4.57
C GLY A 102 12.87 2.03 3.16
N ARG A 103 12.74 1.10 2.21
CA ARG A 103 13.11 1.34 0.80
C ARG A 103 12.25 2.42 0.13
N PHE A 104 11.08 2.75 0.69
CA PHE A 104 10.26 3.86 0.22
C PHE A 104 10.72 5.24 0.71
N THR A 105 11.74 5.34 1.58
CA THR A 105 12.16 6.62 2.18
C THR A 105 12.50 7.66 1.11
N GLU A 106 13.33 7.31 0.13
CA GLU A 106 13.75 8.25 -0.92
C GLU A 106 12.56 8.68 -1.80
N MET A 107 11.65 7.76 -2.11
CA MET A 107 10.41 8.06 -2.85
C MET A 107 9.51 9.04 -2.06
N ALA A 108 9.40 8.86 -0.74
CA ALA A 108 8.67 9.77 0.13
C ALA A 108 9.31 11.18 0.14
N GLU A 109 10.63 11.25 0.22
CA GLU A 109 11.37 12.52 0.19
C GLU A 109 11.20 13.24 -1.15
N ARG A 110 11.28 12.53 -2.28
CA ARG A 110 11.03 13.09 -3.61
C ARG A 110 9.61 13.58 -3.78
N ALA A 111 8.61 12.79 -3.35
CA ALA A 111 7.21 13.20 -3.38
C ALA A 111 6.97 14.49 -2.58
N ARG A 112 7.54 14.57 -1.37
CA ARG A 112 7.48 15.76 -0.54
C ARG A 112 8.18 16.96 -1.19
N GLY A 113 9.36 16.74 -1.77
CA GLY A 113 10.10 17.76 -2.52
C GLY A 113 9.33 18.30 -3.73
N ALA A 114 8.50 17.46 -4.35
CA ALA A 114 7.59 17.84 -5.44
C ALA A 114 6.32 18.56 -4.96
N GLY A 115 6.13 18.76 -3.65
CA GLY A 115 5.01 19.50 -3.07
C GLY A 115 3.81 18.66 -2.64
N LEU A 116 3.92 17.32 -2.63
CA LEU A 116 2.86 16.45 -2.14
C LEU A 116 2.88 16.37 -0.60
N ALA A 117 1.70 16.35 0.02
CA ALA A 117 1.58 15.88 1.39
C ALA A 117 1.82 14.36 1.42
N VAL A 118 2.77 13.88 2.22
CA VAL A 118 3.13 12.45 2.23
C VAL A 118 2.66 11.76 3.50
N TRP A 119 1.86 10.71 3.34
CA TRP A 119 1.29 9.91 4.42
C TRP A 119 1.82 8.49 4.39
N GLN A 120 1.92 7.87 5.55
CA GLN A 120 2.27 6.46 5.71
C GLN A 120 1.14 5.70 6.39
N LEU A 121 0.73 4.57 5.83
CA LEU A 121 -0.17 3.62 6.47
C LEU A 121 0.53 2.28 6.62
N CYS A 122 0.63 1.79 7.85
CA CYS A 122 1.34 0.55 8.15
C CYS A 122 0.37 -0.58 8.50
N GLY A 123 0.80 -1.81 8.24
CA GLY A 123 0.12 -3.04 8.67
C GLY A 123 1.02 -3.87 9.57
N ARG A 124 1.01 -5.19 9.39
CA ARG A 124 1.73 -6.16 10.24
C ARG A 124 3.25 -6.17 10.06
N GLY A 125 3.75 -5.66 8.93
CA GLY A 125 5.17 -5.67 8.59
C GLY A 125 6.04 -4.72 9.41
N ALA A 126 7.35 -4.82 9.21
CA ALA A 126 8.33 -4.00 9.90
C ALA A 126 8.16 -2.50 9.60
N LEU A 127 8.35 -1.68 10.63
CA LEU A 127 8.29 -0.22 10.55
C LEU A 127 9.70 0.37 10.43
N SER A 128 9.95 1.09 9.34
CA SER A 128 11.14 1.90 9.19
C SER A 128 10.98 3.27 9.84
N ARG A 129 11.92 3.61 10.73
CA ARG A 129 12.01 4.96 11.31
C ARG A 129 12.29 6.02 10.26
N SER A 130 13.16 5.74 9.29
CA SER A 130 13.50 6.72 8.24
C SER A 130 12.29 7.08 7.38
N LEU A 131 11.47 6.09 7.01
CA LEU A 131 10.25 6.32 6.24
C LEU A 131 9.22 7.11 7.08
N ARG A 132 9.11 6.79 8.36
CA ARG A 132 8.27 7.55 9.28
C ARG A 132 8.72 9.02 9.32
N ASP A 133 10.00 9.28 9.51
CA ASP A 133 10.52 10.65 9.60
C ASP A 133 10.36 11.44 8.29
N ALA A 134 10.34 10.74 7.13
CA ALA A 134 10.10 11.33 5.82
C ALA A 134 8.63 11.67 5.52
N THR A 135 7.69 11.27 6.39
CA THR A 135 6.24 11.42 6.18
C THR A 135 5.59 12.27 7.26
N ALA A 136 4.60 13.09 6.89
CA ALA A 136 3.98 14.06 7.79
C ALA A 136 2.85 13.46 8.65
N LEU A 137 2.24 12.38 8.18
CA LEU A 137 1.13 11.71 8.84
C LEU A 137 1.33 10.19 8.80
N HIS A 138 1.06 9.53 9.92
CA HIS A 138 1.21 8.09 10.08
C HIS A 138 -0.08 7.46 10.61
N GLY A 139 -0.45 6.31 10.05
CA GLY A 139 -1.54 5.48 10.55
C GLY A 139 -1.12 4.02 10.62
N HIS A 140 -1.84 3.26 11.44
CA HIS A 140 -1.66 1.81 11.55
C HIS A 140 -3.02 1.14 11.38
N LEU A 141 -3.11 0.19 10.45
CA LEU A 141 -4.31 -0.60 10.25
C LEU A 141 -4.54 -1.50 11.45
N ARG A 142 -5.77 -1.54 11.97
CA ARG A 142 -6.13 -2.42 13.08
C ARG A 142 -6.52 -3.79 12.53
N LEU A 143 -5.51 -4.53 12.09
CA LEU A 143 -5.67 -5.87 11.54
C LEU A 143 -5.77 -6.91 12.65
N SER A 144 -6.50 -7.99 12.39
CA SER A 144 -6.53 -9.17 13.24
C SER A 144 -5.12 -9.74 13.40
N PRO A 145 -4.82 -10.47 14.48
CA PRO A 145 -3.55 -11.18 14.63
C PRO A 145 -3.27 -12.08 13.43
N GLU A 146 -1.98 -12.28 13.11
CA GLU A 146 -1.61 -13.26 12.08
C GLU A 146 -2.08 -14.66 12.48
N PRO A 147 -2.62 -15.46 11.55
CA PRO A 147 -2.94 -16.84 11.82
C PRO A 147 -1.66 -17.57 12.26
N THR A 148 -1.77 -18.39 13.31
CA THR A 148 -0.62 -19.15 13.80
C THR A 148 -0.39 -20.38 12.92
N ASN A 149 0.83 -20.93 12.91
CA ASN A 149 1.18 -22.14 12.11
C ASN A 149 0.21 -23.33 12.32
N ARG A 150 -0.52 -23.39 13.44
CA ARG A 150 -1.54 -24.43 13.69
C ARG A 150 -2.80 -24.29 12.84
N GLU A 151 -3.17 -23.07 12.46
CA GLU A 151 -4.41 -22.82 11.70
C GLU A 151 -4.23 -23.10 10.21
N PHE A 152 -3.03 -22.88 9.66
CA PHE A 152 -2.70 -23.25 8.28
C PHE A 152 -2.77 -24.77 8.03
N ALA A 153 -2.42 -25.59 9.02
CA ALA A 153 -2.40 -27.05 8.91
C ALA A 153 -3.79 -27.70 8.90
N LEU A 154 -4.85 -26.98 9.33
CA LEU A 154 -6.22 -27.49 9.37
C LEU A 154 -7.07 -27.06 8.16
N ALA A 155 -6.55 -26.17 7.32
CA ALA A 155 -7.21 -25.63 6.13
C ALA A 155 -6.56 -26.08 4.80
N SER A 156 -5.56 -26.97 4.87
CA SER A 156 -4.86 -27.59 3.74
C SER A 156 -5.40 -28.99 3.46
#